data_AF-A0A7W2D6Z9-F1
#
_entry.id   AF-A0A7W2D6Z9-F1
#
_cell.length_a   1.000
_cell.length_b   1.000
_cell.length_c   1.000
_cell.angle_alpha   90.00
_cell.angle_beta   90.00
_cell.angle_gamma   90.00
#
_symmetry.space_group_name_H-M   'P 1'
#
loop_
_entity.id
_entity.type
_entity.pdbx_description
1 polymer ?
#
loop_
_entity_poly.entity_id
_entity_poly.type
_entity_poly.pdbx_seq_one_letter_code
_entity_poly.pdbx_strand_id
1 'polypeptide(L)' 'MTSPTGEVYRIDWLPGTDVLHGICYCGREHTAQDPIEMWEWMLAHPQGHEPQGTSS' A
#
# COMPACT_ATOMS: atom_id res chain seq x y z
N MET A 1 -7.86 -10.21 -20.47
CA MET A 1 -7.06 -9.01 -20.15
C MET A 1 -8.01 -7.97 -19.57
N THR A 2 -8.18 -8.00 -18.26
CA THR A 2 -9.01 -7.05 -17.53
C THR A 2 -8.27 -5.72 -17.49
N SER A 3 -8.89 -4.67 -18.03
CA SER A 3 -8.39 -3.29 -17.97
C SER A 3 -8.15 -2.89 -16.51
N PRO A 4 -7.03 -2.23 -16.15
CA PRO A 4 -6.85 -1.78 -14.78
C PRO A 4 -7.82 -0.62 -14.55
N THR A 5 -8.81 -0.86 -13.70
CA THR A 5 -9.79 0.15 -13.30
C THR A 5 -9.10 1.13 -12.35
N GLY A 6 -8.24 2.02 -12.85
CA GLY A 6 -7.70 3.16 -12.10
C GLY A 6 -7.21 2.86 -10.67
N GLU A 7 -6.45 1.78 -10.46
CA GLU A 7 -5.83 1.51 -9.17
C GLU A 7 -4.73 2.54 -8.93
N VAL A 8 -5.00 3.52 -8.07
CA VAL A 8 -4.05 4.56 -7.68
C VAL A 8 -3.35 4.14 -6.39
N TYR A 9 -2.04 3.96 -6.48
CA TYR A 9 -1.15 3.80 -5.33
C TYR A 9 -0.53 5.16 -4.99
N ARG A 10 -0.44 5.52 -3.71
CA ARG A 10 0.20 6.76 -3.27
C ARG A 10 1.38 6.44 -2.38
N ILE A 11 2.53 7.05 -2.65
CA ILE A 11 3.73 6.95 -1.83
C ILE A 11 4.24 8.36 -1.58
N ASP A 12 4.42 8.70 -0.32
CA ASP A 12 5.02 9.95 0.13
C ASP A 12 6.22 9.66 1.02
N TRP A 13 7.26 10.49 0.94
CA TRP A 13 8.36 10.44 1.92
C TRP A 13 7.97 11.21 3.18
N LEU A 14 8.25 10.63 4.35
CA LEU A 14 8.08 11.33 5.62
C LEU A 14 9.21 12.36 5.79
N PRO A 15 8.89 13.67 5.98
CA PRO A 15 9.90 14.72 6.06
C PRO A 15 10.99 14.47 7.10
N GLY A 16 12.25 14.69 6.72
CA GLY A 16 13.40 14.50 7.60
C GLY A 16 13.80 13.05 7.83
N THR A 17 13.24 12.10 7.07
CA THR A 17 13.57 10.68 7.16
C THR A 17 13.68 10.05 5.76
N ASP A 18 14.24 8.83 5.70
CA ASP A 18 14.17 7.96 4.52
C ASP A 18 12.95 7.02 4.57
N VAL A 19 11.94 7.33 5.38
CA VAL A 19 10.73 6.49 5.51
C VAL A 19 9.73 6.85 4.41
N LEU A 20 9.24 5.83 3.72
CA LEU A 20 8.13 5.89 2.78
C LEU A 20 6.83 5.61 3.54
N HIS A 21 5.80 6.40 3.29
CA HIS A 21 4.42 6.13 3.66
C HIS A 21 3.66 5.74 2.39
N GLY A 22 3.20 4.49 2.32
CA GLY A 22 2.42 3.95 1.22
C GLY A 22 0.94 3.81 1.56
N ILE A 23 0.07 4.17 0.62
CA ILE A 23 -1.37 3.92 0.66
C ILE A 23 -1.73 3.03 -0.52
N CYS A 24 -2.23 1.82 -0.23
CA CYS A 24 -2.75 0.92 -1.24
C CYS A 24 -4.10 1.44 -1.78
N TYR A 25 -4.49 1.02 -2.99
CA TYR A 25 -5.80 1.41 -3.55
C TYR A 25 -6.99 0.95 -2.69
N CYS A 26 -6.81 -0.06 -1.82
CA CYS A 26 -7.82 -0.49 -0.86
C CYS A 26 -7.92 0.40 0.39
N GLY A 27 -7.04 1.40 0.53
CA GLY A 27 -7.01 2.35 1.64
C GLY A 27 -6.17 1.92 2.84
N ARG A 28 -5.50 0.75 2.78
CA ARG A 28 -4.55 0.37 3.83
C ARG A 28 -3.27 1.21 3.72
N GLU A 29 -2.67 1.49 4.88
CA GLU A 29 -1.44 2.25 5.01
C GLU A 29 -0.29 1.34 5.48
N HIS A 30 0.92 1.65 5.05
CA HIS A 30 2.14 0.99 5.50
C HIS A 30 3.33 1.94 5.45
N THR A 31 4.32 1.72 6.29
CA THR A 31 5.57 2.48 6.28
C THR A 31 6.77 1.55 6.16
N ALA A 32 7.69 1.86 5.25
CA ALA A 32 8.92 1.12 5.06
C ALA A 32 10.06 2.09 4.73
N GLN A 33 11.30 1.76 5.09
CA GLN A 33 12.47 2.52 4.63
C GLN A 33 12.99 2.01 3.29
N ASP A 34 12.79 0.71 3.01
CA ASP A 34 13.22 0.11 1.76
C ASP A 34 12.14 0.32 0.68
N PRO A 35 12.49 0.95 -0.47
CA PRO A 35 11.59 1.06 -1.61
C PRO A 35 11.12 -0.30 -2.14
N ILE A 36 11.94 -1.34 -2.08
CA ILE A 36 11.58 -2.68 -2.54
C ILE A 36 10.50 -3.26 -1.64
N GLU A 37 10.69 -3.21 -0.32
CA GLU A 37 9.69 -3.64 0.67
C GLU A 37 8.36 -2.91 0.46
N MET A 38 8.39 -1.60 0.20
CA MET A 38 7.18 -0.81 -0.09
C MET A 38 6.45 -1.33 -1.35
N TRP A 39 7.18 -1.59 -2.43
CA TRP A 39 6.57 -2.09 -3.67
C TRP A 39 6.06 -3.52 -3.54
N GLU A 40 6.80 -4.39 -2.86
CA GLU A 40 6.36 -5.76 -2.54
C GLU A 40 5.05 -5.71 -1.75
N TRP A 41 4.95 -4.85 -0.74
CA TRP A 41 3.74 -4.66 0.04
C TRP A 41 2.56 -4.15 -0.80
N MET A 42 2.78 -3.18 -1.70
CA MET A 42 1.71 -2.61 -2.54
C MET A 42 1.15 -3.61 -3.55
N LEU A 43 2.04 -4.38 -4.18
CA LEU A 43 1.69 -5.35 -5.22
C LEU A 43 1.18 -6.68 -4.65
N ALA A 44 1.35 -6.92 -3.35
CA ALA A 44 0.83 -8.10 -2.67
C ALA A 44 -0.69 -8.10 -2.50
N HIS A 45 -1.42 -7.04 -2.90
CA HIS A 45 -2.88 -7.04 -2.81
C HIS A 45 -3.48 -8.22 -3.62
N PRO A 46 -4.42 -9.00 -3.05
CA PRO A 46 -5.14 -8.78 -1.79
C PRO A 46 -4.50 -9.37 -0.52
N GLN A 47 -3.41 -10.11 -0.62
CA GLN A 47 -2.79 -10.78 0.52
C GLN A 47 -2.30 -9.77 1.58
N GLY A 48 -2.77 -9.94 2.82
CA GLY A 48 -2.45 -9.04 3.94
C GLY A 48 -3.21 -7.69 3.92
N HIS A 49 -4.06 -7.49 2.92
CA HIS A 49 -4.83 -6.26 2.71
C HIS A 49 -6.34 -6.51 2.75
N GLU A 50 -6.75 -7.73 3.12
CA GLU A 50 -8.14 -8.08 3.29
C GLU A 50 -8.80 -7.13 4.29
N PRO A 51 -10.02 -6.63 4.00
CA PRO A 51 -10.76 -5.85 4.96
C PRO A 51 -10.95 -6.74 6.19
N GLN A 52 -10.42 -6.30 7.33
CA GLN A 52 -10.71 -6.95 8.60
C GLN A 52 -12.22 -6.85 8.74
N GLY A 53 -12.91 -7.97 8.51
CA GLY A 53 -14.36 -8.03 8.59
C GLY A 53 -14.77 -7.37 9.89
N THR A 54 -15.71 -6.43 9.81
CA THR A 54 -16.34 -5.82 10.98
C THR A 54 -16.79 -6.92 11.91
N SER A 55 -16.02 -7.18 12.96
CA SER A 55 -16.50 -7.88 14.14
C SER A 55 -17.51 -6.95 14.79
N SER A 56 -18.79 -7.23 14.56
CA SER A 56 -19.93 -6.61 15.23
C SER A 56 -19.88 -6.79 16.75
#